data_AF-A0A8H6S6R8-F1
#
_entry.id   AF-A0A8H6S6R8-F1
#
_cell.length_a   1.000
_cell.length_b   1.000
_cell.length_c   1.000
_cell.angle_alpha   90.00
_cell.angle_beta   90.00
_cell.angle_gamma   90.00
#
_symmetry.space_group_name_H-M   'P 1'
#
loop_
_entity.id
_entity.type
_entity.pdbx_description
1 polymer ?
#
loop_
_entity_poly.entity_id
_entity_poly.type
_entity_poly.pdbx_seq_one_letter_code
_entity_poly.pdbx_strand_id
1 'polypeptide(L)'
;MATPTPPNDLIVLDATTLSALTTATQALDDARTALARMQQPSLRTAVVPATDATALQDEIVRLRTVLANAGKETEERQSELAGLREELARARDEASRLRAELAGAQDAVSSLRAQLAVRDEGLERGRAELDEGREALRREREVFREERRRQESLLLEQRESIAESLKRMGAAMEISRDWPTADYVISEADSKPLTDPFAHSSASPTLAPRESPHYCPDSPLAYIIQPSSTHAQRGASSPEPQVIFIFAWMGAPLNQLKGISKIHAALHPNAVQFIVLSDMDSITGSRGYNLERLRPVAAFIRSHAFREDRAPSAVFQVFSGGGAAQLVWLSSLFNSESTLQVPASSRACSPAVLILDSTPGSFYRGDYVTATLLSRPSLAQSSRARTALTALGLSARWAVMSAWWRLPGRQSTHTFIREGLNDPALLRWINPAGDVPRVYIYSDTDEVTRMAHVLQHASEAKKAGVSDGERYRAILAREWRDAAGGIRAKL
;
A
#
# COMPACT_ATOMS: atom_id res chain seq x y z
N MET A 1 34.49 -33.36 -0.17
CA MET A 1 33.39 -33.68 -1.10
C MET A 1 34.01 -34.05 -2.42
N ALA A 2 33.83 -35.30 -2.84
CA ALA A 2 34.52 -35.90 -3.98
C ALA A 2 34.06 -35.29 -5.31
N THR A 3 35.01 -34.96 -6.18
CA THR A 3 34.81 -34.50 -7.55
C THR A 3 34.29 -35.63 -8.45
N PRO A 4 33.22 -35.44 -9.24
CA PRO A 4 32.77 -36.47 -10.17
C PRO A 4 33.55 -36.38 -11.49
N THR A 5 34.15 -37.49 -11.90
CA THR A 5 34.69 -37.71 -13.24
C THR A 5 33.54 -37.88 -14.26
N PRO A 6 33.71 -37.40 -15.51
CA PRO A 6 32.68 -37.54 -16.55
C PRO A 6 32.61 -38.97 -17.10
N PRO A 7 31.44 -39.44 -17.55
CA PRO A 7 31.31 -40.74 -18.21
C PRO A 7 31.71 -40.62 -19.68
N ASN A 8 32.86 -41.19 -20.01
CA ASN A 8 33.32 -41.43 -21.38
C ASN A 8 32.78 -42.79 -21.86
N ASP A 9 31.46 -42.91 -22.01
CA ASP A 9 30.86 -44.06 -22.70
C ASP A 9 30.39 -43.62 -24.09
N LEU A 10 31.36 -43.35 -24.97
CA LEU A 10 31.13 -43.52 -26.39
C LEU A 10 31.05 -45.03 -26.62
N ILE A 11 29.90 -45.52 -27.09
CA ILE A 11 29.80 -46.84 -27.71
C ILE A 11 30.61 -46.76 -29.01
N VAL A 12 31.92 -46.97 -28.87
CA VAL A 12 32.79 -47.31 -29.99
C VAL A 12 32.35 -48.70 -30.40
N LEU A 13 31.59 -48.81 -31.50
CA LEU A 13 31.41 -50.08 -32.17
C LEU A 13 32.80 -50.65 -32.40
N ASP A 14 33.10 -51.79 -31.78
CA ASP A 14 34.45 -52.33 -31.83
C ASP A 14 34.81 -52.64 -33.29
N ALA A 15 36.10 -52.63 -33.61
CA ALA A 15 36.56 -52.89 -34.98
C ALA A 15 36.07 -54.26 -35.52
N THR A 16 35.74 -55.19 -34.63
CA THR A 16 35.24 -56.53 -34.92
C THR A 16 33.82 -56.50 -35.51
N THR A 17 32.93 -55.66 -34.97
CA THR A 17 31.55 -55.49 -35.46
C THR A 17 31.50 -54.74 -36.78
N LEU A 18 32.36 -53.74 -36.98
CA LEU A 18 32.53 -53.08 -38.28
C LEU A 18 33.09 -54.05 -39.34
N SER A 19 34.07 -54.88 -38.97
CA SER A 19 34.65 -55.90 -39.86
C SER A 19 33.61 -56.93 -40.32
N ALA A 20 32.79 -57.44 -39.38
CA ALA A 20 31.74 -58.41 -39.68
C ALA A 20 30.67 -57.86 -40.65
N LEU A 21 30.32 -56.57 -40.52
CA LEU A 21 29.40 -55.89 -41.42
C LEU A 21 29.98 -55.76 -42.83
N THR A 22 31.27 -55.40 -42.96
CA THR A 22 31.94 -55.39 -44.28
C THR A 22 32.03 -56.77 -44.92
N THR A 23 32.29 -57.82 -44.15
CA THR A 23 32.32 -59.20 -44.67
C THR A 23 30.93 -59.65 -45.16
N ALA A 24 29.87 -59.28 -44.46
CA ALA A 24 28.50 -59.59 -44.86
C ALA A 24 28.09 -58.88 -46.16
N THR A 25 28.46 -57.60 -46.34
CA THR A 25 28.23 -56.89 -47.62
C THR A 25 29.03 -57.48 -48.77
N GLN A 26 30.27 -57.90 -48.53
CA GLN A 26 31.11 -58.55 -49.56
C GLN A 26 30.50 -59.88 -50.01
N ALA A 27 30.02 -60.70 -49.06
CA ALA A 27 29.37 -61.98 -49.36
C ALA A 27 28.06 -61.79 -50.16
N LEU A 28 27.33 -60.69 -49.93
CA LEU A 28 26.12 -60.37 -50.67
C LEU A 28 26.41 -59.98 -52.12
N ASP A 29 27.47 -59.21 -52.36
CA ASP A 29 27.89 -58.83 -53.71
C ASP A 29 28.50 -60.01 -54.48
N ASP A 30 29.22 -60.90 -53.80
CA ASP A 30 29.70 -62.16 -54.37
C ASP A 30 28.54 -63.09 -54.77
N ALA A 31 27.49 -63.17 -53.93
CA ALA A 31 26.28 -63.92 -54.24
C ALA A 31 25.51 -63.34 -55.44
N ARG A 32 25.41 -62.00 -55.54
CA ARG A 32 24.85 -61.32 -56.72
C ARG A 32 25.64 -61.62 -57.99
N THR A 33 26.97 -61.61 -57.89
CA THR A 33 27.86 -61.89 -59.02
C THR A 33 27.76 -63.36 -59.45
N ALA A 34 27.62 -64.29 -58.50
CA ALA A 34 27.37 -65.71 -58.78
C ALA A 34 26.03 -65.94 -59.47
N LEU A 35 24.97 -65.26 -59.01
CA LEU A 35 23.64 -65.33 -59.64
C LEU A 35 23.65 -64.76 -61.07
N ALA A 36 24.41 -63.68 -61.32
CA ALA A 36 24.61 -63.13 -62.66
C ALA A 36 25.38 -64.09 -63.59
N ARG A 37 26.34 -64.86 -63.06
CA ARG A 37 27.04 -65.91 -63.83
C ARG A 37 26.14 -67.11 -64.15
N MET A 38 25.21 -67.46 -63.26
CA MET A 38 24.20 -68.50 -63.51
C MET A 38 23.19 -68.13 -64.60
N GLN A 39 23.06 -66.85 -64.95
CA GLN A 39 22.20 -66.40 -66.07
C GLN A 39 22.87 -66.50 -67.45
N GLN A 40 24.07 -67.09 -67.56
CA GLN A 40 24.65 -67.36 -68.89
C GLN A 40 23.88 -68.46 -69.64
N PRO A 41 23.67 -68.34 -70.97
CA PRO A 41 22.70 -69.16 -71.71
C PRO A 41 23.18 -70.55 -72.15
N SER A 42 24.22 -71.11 -71.52
CA SER A 42 24.97 -72.26 -72.08
C SER A 42 24.60 -73.65 -71.53
N LEU A 43 23.55 -73.80 -70.73
CA LEU A 43 23.05 -75.13 -70.31
C LEU A 43 21.57 -75.30 -70.67
N ARG A 44 21.33 -75.52 -71.96
CA ARG A 44 20.00 -75.79 -72.52
C ARG A 44 19.89 -77.24 -73.01
N THR A 45 20.19 -78.21 -72.15
CA THR A 45 20.02 -79.64 -72.49
C THR A 45 19.82 -80.53 -71.26
N ALA A 46 18.71 -80.32 -70.56
CA ALA A 46 18.07 -81.38 -69.76
C ALA A 46 16.59 -81.03 -69.65
N VAL A 47 15.74 -81.83 -70.31
CA VAL A 47 14.28 -81.68 -70.30
C VAL A 47 13.77 -82.06 -68.91
N VAL A 48 13.54 -81.05 -68.08
CA VAL A 48 12.71 -81.14 -66.87
C VAL A 48 11.24 -81.02 -67.32
N PRO A 49 10.30 -81.81 -66.79
CA PRO A 49 8.90 -81.75 -67.18
C PRO A 49 8.33 -80.33 -66.96
N ALA A 50 7.65 -79.80 -67.97
CA ALA A 50 7.22 -78.40 -68.07
C ALA A 50 6.34 -77.90 -66.90
N THR A 51 5.76 -78.80 -66.10
CA THR A 51 5.00 -78.49 -64.88
C THR A 51 5.86 -78.02 -63.70
N ASP A 52 7.11 -78.48 -63.59
CA ASP A 52 7.99 -78.07 -62.48
C ASP A 52 8.60 -76.68 -62.74
N ALA A 53 8.76 -76.30 -64.01
CA ALA A 53 9.26 -75.00 -64.41
C ALA A 53 8.28 -73.86 -64.07
N THR A 54 6.97 -74.07 -64.23
CA THR A 54 5.95 -73.07 -63.89
C THR A 54 5.84 -72.87 -62.38
N ALA A 55 5.92 -73.93 -61.58
CA ALA A 55 5.89 -73.83 -60.13
C ALA A 55 7.11 -73.07 -59.59
N LEU A 56 8.31 -73.31 -60.15
CA LEU A 56 9.51 -72.54 -59.82
C LEU A 56 9.40 -71.07 -60.23
N GLN A 57 8.78 -70.78 -61.38
CA GLN A 57 8.56 -69.40 -61.83
C GLN A 57 7.64 -68.63 -60.86
N ASP A 58 6.55 -69.25 -60.41
CA ASP A 58 5.62 -68.66 -59.45
C ASP A 58 6.29 -68.42 -58.09
N GLU A 59 7.13 -69.35 -57.63
CA GLU A 59 7.88 -69.20 -56.38
C GLU A 59 8.93 -68.07 -56.49
N ILE A 60 9.62 -67.94 -57.63
CA ILE A 60 10.53 -66.82 -57.88
C ILE A 60 9.78 -65.48 -57.82
N VAL A 61 8.57 -65.40 -58.38
CA VAL A 61 7.74 -64.18 -58.32
C VAL A 61 7.30 -63.87 -56.88
N ARG A 62 6.90 -64.89 -56.10
CA ARG A 62 6.60 -64.74 -54.67
C ARG A 62 7.81 -64.22 -53.89
N LEU A 63 8.97 -64.85 -54.06
CA LEU A 63 10.21 -64.44 -53.39
C LEU A 63 10.64 -63.03 -53.77
N ARG A 64 10.49 -62.63 -55.04
CA ARG A 64 10.74 -61.24 -55.46
C ARG A 64 9.81 -60.24 -54.77
N THR A 65 8.54 -60.61 -54.58
CA THR A 65 7.57 -59.77 -53.89
C THR A 65 7.90 -59.64 -52.40
N VAL A 66 8.26 -60.74 -51.75
CA VAL A 66 8.72 -60.73 -50.35
C VAL A 66 9.99 -59.89 -50.20
N LEU A 67 10.96 -60.05 -51.09
CA LEU A 67 12.21 -59.27 -51.07
C LEU A 67 11.94 -57.77 -51.26
N ALA A 68 11.02 -57.42 -52.17
CA ALA A 68 10.63 -56.02 -52.40
C ALA A 68 9.94 -55.40 -51.17
N ASN A 69 9.06 -56.17 -50.51
CA ASN A 69 8.41 -55.72 -49.27
C ASN A 69 9.40 -55.57 -48.11
N ALA A 70 10.32 -56.53 -47.95
CA ALA A 70 11.39 -56.45 -46.95
C ALA A 70 12.30 -55.24 -47.21
N GLY A 71 12.60 -54.94 -48.48
CA GLY A 71 13.34 -53.73 -48.87
C GLY A 71 12.64 -52.45 -48.40
N LYS A 72 11.33 -52.33 -48.65
CA LYS A 72 10.55 -51.18 -48.17
C LYS A 72 10.53 -51.07 -46.65
N GLU A 73 10.36 -52.18 -45.94
CA GLU A 73 10.38 -52.21 -44.48
C GLU A 73 11.75 -51.80 -43.92
N THR A 74 12.85 -52.18 -44.60
CA THR A 74 14.19 -51.71 -44.21
C THR A 74 14.41 -50.22 -44.45
N GLU A 75 13.88 -49.66 -45.55
CA GLU A 75 13.93 -48.22 -45.83
C GLU A 75 13.11 -47.42 -44.80
N GLU A 76 11.92 -47.91 -44.42
CA GLU A 76 11.08 -47.30 -43.38
C GLU A 76 11.78 -47.28 -42.03
N ARG A 77 12.35 -48.43 -41.60
CA ARG A 77 13.15 -48.50 -40.36
C ARG A 77 14.39 -47.60 -40.40
N GLN A 78 15.04 -47.45 -41.55
CA GLN A 78 16.18 -46.53 -41.69
C GLN A 78 15.74 -45.07 -41.52
N SER A 79 14.57 -44.71 -42.04
CA SER A 79 13.98 -43.38 -41.85
C SER A 79 13.63 -43.12 -40.38
N GLU A 80 13.02 -44.08 -39.69
CA GLU A 80 12.74 -44.00 -38.25
C GLU A 80 14.02 -43.84 -37.41
N LEU A 81 15.06 -44.64 -37.71
CA LEU A 81 16.35 -44.53 -37.03
C LEU A 81 17.04 -43.18 -37.28
N ALA A 82 16.87 -42.59 -38.46
CA ALA A 82 17.35 -41.24 -38.74
C ALA A 82 16.62 -40.20 -37.90
N GLY A 83 15.28 -40.31 -37.79
CA GLY A 83 14.47 -39.45 -36.93
C GLY A 83 14.87 -39.52 -35.45
N LEU A 84 15.02 -40.72 -34.91
CA LEU A 84 15.45 -40.93 -33.51
C LEU A 84 16.85 -40.37 -33.24
N ARG A 85 17.77 -40.43 -34.20
CA ARG A 85 19.10 -39.82 -34.05
C ARG A 85 19.03 -38.30 -33.98
N GLU A 86 18.15 -37.67 -34.75
CA GLU A 86 17.95 -36.23 -34.71
C GLU A 86 17.30 -35.81 -33.37
N GLU A 87 16.33 -36.55 -32.88
CA GLU A 87 15.73 -36.32 -31.55
C GLU A 87 16.76 -36.47 -30.43
N LEU A 88 17.61 -37.50 -30.49
CA LEU A 88 18.69 -37.70 -29.51
C LEU A 88 19.70 -36.54 -29.54
N ALA A 89 20.02 -36.02 -30.72
CA ALA A 89 20.90 -34.86 -30.87
C ALA A 89 20.28 -33.61 -30.23
N ARG A 90 18.99 -33.32 -30.50
CA ARG A 90 18.27 -32.20 -29.87
C ARG A 90 18.21 -32.33 -28.35
N ALA A 91 17.93 -33.53 -27.83
CA ALA A 91 17.91 -33.79 -26.39
C ALA A 91 19.28 -33.58 -25.74
N ARG A 92 20.37 -33.94 -26.44
CA ARG A 92 21.74 -33.70 -25.97
C ARG A 92 22.07 -32.21 -25.91
N ASP A 93 21.65 -31.45 -26.90
CA ASP A 93 21.83 -29.99 -26.93
C ASP A 93 21.04 -29.31 -25.81
N GLU A 94 19.79 -29.70 -25.59
CA GLU A 94 18.98 -29.20 -24.47
C GLU A 94 19.62 -29.54 -23.11
N ALA A 95 20.09 -30.78 -22.92
CA ALA A 95 20.78 -31.17 -21.71
C ALA A 95 22.07 -30.36 -21.48
N SER A 96 22.79 -30.01 -22.55
CA SER A 96 24.00 -29.18 -22.46
C SER A 96 23.66 -27.74 -22.03
N ARG A 97 22.57 -27.17 -22.56
CA ARG A 97 22.07 -25.85 -22.19
C ARG A 97 21.63 -25.81 -20.72
N LEU A 98 20.85 -26.80 -20.28
CA LEU A 98 20.40 -26.88 -18.88
C LEU A 98 21.56 -27.00 -17.90
N ARG A 99 22.64 -27.72 -18.27
CA ARG A 99 23.86 -27.78 -17.44
C ARG A 99 24.56 -26.42 -17.34
N ALA A 100 24.61 -25.65 -18.43
CA ALA A 100 25.16 -24.30 -18.41
C ALA A 100 24.31 -23.35 -17.54
N GLU A 101 22.99 -23.42 -17.65
CA GLU A 101 22.07 -22.65 -16.80
C GLU A 101 22.21 -23.04 -15.31
N LEU A 102 22.36 -24.33 -15.00
CA LEU A 102 22.61 -24.81 -13.63
C LEU A 102 23.94 -24.28 -13.06
N ALA A 103 25.00 -24.28 -13.86
CA ALA A 103 26.30 -23.72 -13.45
C ALA A 103 26.17 -22.22 -13.13
N GLY A 104 25.51 -21.45 -14.00
CA GLY A 104 25.24 -20.03 -13.75
C GLY A 104 24.40 -19.78 -12.49
N ALA A 105 23.43 -20.64 -12.20
CA ALA A 105 22.65 -20.57 -10.97
C ALA A 105 23.50 -20.87 -9.72
N GLN A 106 24.43 -21.83 -9.79
CA GLN A 106 25.36 -22.15 -8.70
C GLN A 106 26.31 -20.99 -8.40
N ASP A 107 26.79 -20.30 -9.43
CA ASP A 107 27.62 -19.10 -9.28
C ASP A 107 26.84 -17.96 -8.62
N ALA A 108 25.59 -17.74 -9.04
CA ALA A 108 24.72 -16.74 -8.43
C ALA A 108 24.43 -17.04 -6.95
N VAL A 109 24.17 -18.31 -6.58
CA VAL A 109 23.99 -18.72 -5.19
C VAL A 109 25.26 -18.50 -4.37
N SER A 110 26.44 -18.79 -4.94
CA SER A 110 27.73 -18.57 -4.27
C SER A 110 27.99 -17.09 -4.04
N SER A 111 27.67 -16.23 -5.02
CA SER A 111 27.74 -14.77 -4.88
C SER A 111 26.81 -14.25 -3.79
N LEU A 112 25.56 -14.73 -3.74
CA LEU A 112 24.60 -14.35 -2.71
C LEU A 112 25.06 -14.77 -1.31
N ARG A 113 25.65 -15.96 -1.16
CA ARG A 113 26.25 -16.40 0.12
C ARG A 113 27.38 -15.49 0.57
N ALA A 114 28.26 -15.06 -0.35
CA ALA A 114 29.31 -14.10 -0.02
C ALA A 114 28.74 -12.74 0.42
N GLN A 115 27.70 -12.24 -0.24
CA GLN A 115 27.03 -11.01 0.16
C GLN A 115 26.36 -11.11 1.54
N LEU A 116 25.76 -12.26 1.85
CA LEU A 116 25.18 -12.52 3.17
C LEU A 116 26.25 -12.53 4.27
N ALA A 117 27.42 -13.16 4.03
CA ALA A 117 28.51 -13.16 4.99
C ALA A 117 29.01 -11.73 5.30
N VAL A 118 29.21 -10.89 4.27
CA VAL A 118 29.60 -9.48 4.45
C VAL A 118 28.53 -8.70 5.22
N ARG A 119 27.25 -8.98 4.97
CA ARG A 119 26.15 -8.36 5.70
C ARG A 119 26.15 -8.77 7.17
N ASP A 120 26.38 -10.04 7.48
CA ASP A 120 26.40 -10.53 8.85
C ASP A 120 27.56 -9.90 9.65
N GLU A 121 28.74 -9.76 9.05
CA GLU A 121 29.86 -9.00 9.64
C GLU A 121 29.51 -7.52 9.87
N GLY A 122 28.75 -6.91 8.96
CA GLY A 122 28.25 -5.54 9.13
C GLY A 122 27.24 -5.42 10.27
N LEU A 123 26.39 -6.43 10.46
CA LEU A 123 25.44 -6.48 11.56
C LEU A 123 26.12 -6.66 12.91
N GLU A 124 27.14 -7.52 13.01
CA GLU A 124 27.91 -7.70 14.24
C GLU A 124 28.67 -6.42 14.62
N ARG A 125 29.28 -5.72 13.65
CA ARG A 125 29.86 -4.39 13.89
C ARG A 125 28.83 -3.38 14.39
N GLY A 126 27.67 -3.31 13.74
CA GLY A 126 26.60 -2.40 14.16
C GLY A 126 26.02 -2.73 15.55
N ARG A 127 26.03 -4.00 15.97
CA ARG A 127 25.66 -4.42 17.33
C ARG A 127 26.69 -3.93 18.34
N ALA A 128 27.98 -4.13 18.07
CA ALA A 128 29.06 -3.64 18.94
C ALA A 128 29.02 -2.11 19.12
N GLU A 129 28.81 -1.34 18.05
CA GLU A 129 28.66 0.12 18.11
C GLU A 129 27.44 0.55 18.95
N LEU A 130 26.33 -0.18 18.86
CA LEU A 130 25.14 0.11 19.65
C LEU A 130 25.34 -0.19 21.14
N ASP A 131 26.06 -1.26 21.47
CA ASP A 131 26.37 -1.59 22.87
C ASP A 131 27.36 -0.58 23.46
N GLU A 132 28.36 -0.14 22.69
CA GLU A 132 29.25 0.96 23.08
C GLU A 132 28.47 2.27 23.31
N GLY A 133 27.54 2.61 22.40
CA GLY A 133 26.67 3.78 22.54
C GLY A 133 25.75 3.71 23.76
N ARG A 134 25.23 2.52 24.11
CA ARG A 134 24.43 2.31 25.33
C ARG A 134 25.27 2.52 26.58
N GLU A 135 26.49 2.02 26.61
CA GLU A 135 27.41 2.23 27.73
C GLU A 135 27.82 3.70 27.86
N ALA A 136 28.05 4.41 26.75
CA ALA A 136 28.32 5.85 26.77
C ALA A 136 27.13 6.64 27.37
N LEU A 137 25.90 6.34 26.93
CA LEU A 137 24.68 6.93 27.50
C LEU A 137 24.48 6.60 28.98
N ARG A 138 24.87 5.40 29.41
CA ARG A 138 24.81 5.01 30.82
C ARG A 138 25.75 5.86 31.66
N ARG A 139 27.00 6.04 31.21
CA ARG A 139 27.98 6.92 31.87
C ARG A 139 27.49 8.36 31.93
N GLU A 140 26.96 8.90 30.84
CA GLU A 140 26.42 10.27 30.80
C GLU A 140 25.25 10.46 31.79
N ARG A 141 24.36 9.48 31.89
CA ARG A 141 23.27 9.50 32.89
C ARG A 141 23.79 9.43 34.32
N GLU A 142 24.86 8.70 34.58
CA GLU A 142 25.49 8.65 35.90
C GLU A 142 26.11 10.00 36.25
N VAL A 143 26.85 10.63 35.33
CA VAL A 143 27.39 11.98 35.50
C VAL A 143 26.26 12.99 35.78
N PHE A 144 25.17 12.95 35.02
CA PHE A 144 24.03 13.85 35.23
C PHE A 144 23.35 13.65 36.60
N ARG A 145 23.25 12.40 37.07
CA ARG A 145 22.73 12.11 38.42
C ARG A 145 23.65 12.65 39.51
N GLU A 146 24.96 12.51 39.35
CA GLU A 146 25.93 13.07 40.30
C GLU A 146 25.87 14.60 40.34
N GLU A 147 25.77 15.25 39.18
CA GLU A 147 25.66 16.70 39.11
C GLU A 147 24.36 17.20 39.75
N ARG A 148 23.24 16.50 39.52
CA ARG A 148 21.98 16.81 40.20
C ARG A 148 22.09 16.67 41.72
N ARG A 149 22.77 15.63 42.23
CA ARG A 149 23.03 15.49 43.67
C ARG A 149 23.86 16.65 44.22
N ARG A 150 24.86 17.14 43.48
CA ARG A 150 25.65 18.32 43.86
C ARG A 150 24.79 19.59 43.90
N GLN A 151 23.92 19.79 42.92
CA GLN A 151 23.00 20.93 42.91
C GLN A 151 22.02 20.87 44.10
N GLU A 152 21.47 19.69 44.38
CA GLU A 152 20.58 19.48 45.51
C GLU A 152 21.30 19.73 46.86
N SER A 153 22.56 19.31 47.01
CA SER A 153 23.34 19.62 48.22
C SER A 153 23.64 21.11 48.37
N LEU A 154 23.97 21.81 47.28
CA LEU A 154 24.20 23.26 47.32
C LEU A 154 22.93 24.04 47.69
N LEU A 155 21.77 23.61 47.18
CA LEU A 155 20.48 24.22 47.53
C LEU A 155 20.12 23.99 49.00
N LEU A 156 20.43 22.83 49.56
CA LEU A 156 20.25 22.55 50.99
C LEU A 156 21.15 23.46 51.84
N GLU A 157 22.43 23.59 51.49
CA GLU A 157 23.37 24.48 52.19
C GLU A 157 22.92 25.95 52.13
N GLN A 158 22.42 26.42 50.98
CA GLN A 158 21.83 27.77 50.85
C GLN A 158 20.60 27.95 51.73
N ARG A 159 19.71 26.96 51.79
CA ARG A 159 18.51 27.01 52.64
C ARG A 159 18.88 27.08 54.12
N GLU A 160 19.85 26.30 54.55
CA GLU A 160 20.37 26.33 55.93
C GLU A 160 20.99 27.69 56.26
N SER A 161 21.80 28.25 55.34
CA SER A 161 22.38 29.59 55.49
C SER A 161 21.33 30.71 55.59
N ILE A 162 20.27 30.66 54.77
CA ILE A 162 19.15 31.61 54.84
C ILE A 162 18.40 31.46 56.16
N ALA A 163 18.11 30.22 56.58
CA ALA A 163 17.42 29.95 57.84
C ALA A 163 18.22 30.50 59.04
N GLU A 164 19.54 30.34 59.04
CA GLU A 164 20.40 30.88 60.08
C GLU A 164 20.43 32.42 60.07
N SER A 165 20.47 33.04 58.87
CA SER A 165 20.41 34.50 58.71
C SER A 165 19.08 35.07 59.22
N LEU A 166 17.95 34.44 58.90
CA LEU A 166 16.64 34.81 59.41
C LEU A 166 16.55 34.66 60.92
N LYS A 167 17.14 33.61 61.50
CA LYS A 167 17.21 33.43 62.95
C LYS A 167 17.99 34.56 63.64
N ARG A 168 19.11 34.99 63.04
CA ARG A 168 19.90 36.14 63.52
C ARG A 168 19.12 37.46 63.41
N MET A 169 18.42 37.69 62.30
CA MET A 169 17.55 38.86 62.13
C MET A 169 16.38 38.89 63.13
N GLY A 170 15.75 37.74 63.38
CA GLY A 170 14.67 37.62 64.37
C GLY A 170 15.15 38.02 65.76
N ALA A 171 16.32 37.52 66.19
CA ALA A 171 16.94 37.92 67.45
C ALA A 171 17.27 39.42 67.51
N ALA A 172 17.73 40.02 66.40
CA ALA A 172 17.99 41.46 66.32
C ALA A 172 16.70 42.31 66.38
N MET A 173 15.60 41.85 65.77
CA MET A 173 14.30 42.52 65.85
C MET A 173 13.68 42.43 67.24
N GLU A 174 13.92 41.35 67.98
CA GLU A 174 13.47 41.20 69.38
C GLU A 174 14.17 42.19 70.32
N ILE A 175 15.41 42.57 70.02
CA ILE A 175 16.15 43.66 70.71
C ILE A 175 15.60 45.05 70.36
N SER A 176 14.89 45.21 69.23
CA SER A 176 14.35 46.50 68.77
C SER A 176 12.92 46.80 69.29
N ARG A 177 12.32 45.93 70.09
CA ARG A 177 10.94 46.08 70.62
C ARG A 177 10.79 47.12 71.73
N ASP A 178 11.87 47.74 72.19
CA ASP A 178 11.87 48.80 73.21
C ASP A 178 11.75 50.23 72.63
N TRP A 179 11.40 50.39 71.35
CA TRP A 179 11.13 51.71 70.77
C TRP A 179 9.70 52.18 71.08
N PRO A 180 9.51 53.42 71.59
CA PRO A 180 8.20 53.92 72.00
C PRO A 180 7.32 54.16 70.76
N THR A 181 6.14 53.55 70.77
CA THR A 181 5.06 53.75 69.80
C THR A 181 4.60 55.21 69.84
N ALA A 182 4.92 55.98 68.80
CA ALA A 182 4.28 57.26 68.53
C ALA A 182 2.94 57.00 67.85
N ASP A 183 1.86 57.43 68.51
CA ASP A 183 0.49 57.41 68.01
C ASP A 183 0.38 58.21 66.69
N TYR A 184 0.16 57.51 65.58
CA TYR A 184 -0.29 58.13 64.33
C TYR A 184 -1.76 57.77 64.09
N VAL A 185 -2.63 58.71 64.46
CA VAL A 185 -4.07 58.71 64.14
C VAL A 185 -4.20 59.02 62.65
N ILE A 186 -4.66 58.05 61.86
CA ILE A 186 -5.09 58.26 60.47
C ILE A 186 -6.59 58.53 60.50
N SER A 187 -6.98 59.75 60.16
CA SER A 187 -8.38 60.19 60.03
C SER A 187 -9.05 59.56 58.80
N GLU A 188 -10.21 58.94 59.02
CA GLU A 188 -11.18 58.60 57.98
C GLU A 188 -11.69 59.87 57.30
N ALA A 189 -11.51 59.96 55.98
CA ALA A 189 -12.17 60.95 55.14
C ALA A 189 -12.72 60.28 53.88
N ASP A 190 -14.05 60.30 53.77
CA ASP A 190 -14.90 60.35 52.59
C ASP A 190 -14.36 59.78 51.27
N SER A 191 -14.80 58.56 50.93
CA SER A 191 -14.85 58.08 49.55
C SER A 191 -16.29 57.77 49.15
N LYS A 192 -16.87 58.67 48.35
CA LYS A 192 -18.12 58.43 47.60
C LYS A 192 -17.89 57.29 46.59
N PRO A 193 -18.85 56.35 46.43
CA PRO A 193 -18.73 55.33 45.40
C PRO A 193 -19.01 55.93 44.02
N LEU A 194 -18.02 55.81 43.14
CA LEU A 194 -18.13 56.07 41.71
C LEU A 194 -19.01 54.97 41.10
N THR A 195 -20.18 55.35 40.57
CA THR A 195 -21.04 54.47 39.78
C THR A 195 -20.35 54.10 38.47
N ASP A 196 -20.12 52.80 38.28
CA ASP A 196 -19.54 52.20 37.08
C ASP A 196 -20.63 51.97 36.00
N PRO A 197 -20.56 52.60 34.82
CA PRO A 197 -21.54 52.42 33.76
C PRO A 197 -21.28 51.19 32.87
N PHE A 198 -20.38 50.27 33.25
CA PHE A 198 -20.06 49.06 32.48
C PHE A 198 -20.49 47.73 33.13
N ALA A 199 -21.62 47.72 33.85
CA ALA A 199 -22.26 46.49 34.31
C ALA A 199 -23.06 45.79 33.18
N HIS A 200 -22.39 45.37 32.11
CA HIS A 200 -22.91 44.34 31.21
C HIS A 200 -22.50 42.96 31.71
N SER A 201 -23.44 42.31 32.41
CA SER A 201 -23.70 40.86 32.38
C SER A 201 -22.48 39.94 32.23
N SER A 202 -21.74 39.74 33.32
CA SER A 202 -20.74 38.67 33.48
C SER A 202 -21.37 37.30 33.78
N ALA A 203 -22.54 37.01 33.19
CA ALA A 203 -23.04 35.64 33.14
C ALA A 203 -22.24 34.88 32.08
N SER A 204 -21.08 34.34 32.46
CA SER A 204 -20.40 33.30 31.70
C SER A 204 -21.43 32.21 31.40
N PRO A 205 -21.82 31.96 30.14
CA PRO A 205 -22.73 30.88 29.84
C PRO A 205 -22.02 29.61 30.26
N THR A 206 -22.57 28.94 31.27
CA THR A 206 -22.16 27.61 31.67
C THR A 206 -22.41 26.71 30.45
N LEU A 207 -21.38 26.55 29.62
CA LEU A 207 -21.40 25.67 28.46
C LEU A 207 -21.76 24.28 28.98
N ALA A 208 -22.98 23.84 28.65
CA ALA A 208 -23.41 22.49 28.94
C ALA A 208 -22.35 21.50 28.40
N PRO A 209 -22.09 20.38 29.11
CA PRO A 209 -21.10 19.41 28.68
C PRO A 209 -21.42 18.97 27.26
N ARG A 210 -20.56 19.35 26.30
CA ARG A 210 -20.74 18.96 24.90
C ARG A 210 -20.69 17.44 24.81
N GLU A 211 -21.75 16.86 24.26
CA GLU A 211 -21.91 15.42 24.08
C GLU A 211 -20.71 14.83 23.33
N SER A 212 -20.17 13.74 23.88
CA SER A 212 -19.11 12.95 23.25
C SER A 212 -19.61 12.35 21.94
N PRO A 213 -18.75 12.22 20.90
CA PRO A 213 -19.13 11.60 19.63
C PRO A 213 -19.75 10.22 19.87
N HIS A 214 -20.92 9.99 19.27
CA HIS A 214 -21.57 8.68 19.36
C HIS A 214 -20.92 7.72 18.36
N TYR A 215 -20.64 6.52 18.83
CA TYR A 215 -20.04 5.45 18.05
C TYR A 215 -21.09 4.77 17.17
N CYS A 216 -20.75 4.39 15.94
CA CYS A 216 -21.58 3.47 15.16
C CYS A 216 -21.48 2.08 15.82
N PRO A 217 -22.54 1.58 16.49
CA PRO A 217 -22.46 0.39 17.33
C PRO A 217 -21.89 -0.84 16.60
N ASP A 218 -22.13 -0.91 15.29
CA ASP A 218 -21.78 -2.06 14.46
C ASP A 218 -20.50 -1.86 13.63
N SER A 219 -19.81 -0.71 13.71
CA SER A 219 -18.54 -0.53 12.99
C SER A 219 -17.56 0.44 13.66
N PRO A 220 -16.28 0.03 13.81
CA PRO A 220 -15.23 0.91 14.33
C PRO A 220 -14.79 1.99 13.34
N LEU A 221 -15.33 1.99 12.12
CA LEU A 221 -14.92 2.88 11.05
C LEU A 221 -15.74 4.16 10.99
N ALA A 222 -16.82 4.32 11.78
CA ALA A 222 -17.68 5.48 11.67
C ALA A 222 -18.08 6.07 13.03
N TYR A 223 -18.10 7.40 13.08
CA TYR A 223 -18.59 8.19 14.22
C TYR A 223 -19.63 9.19 13.73
N ILE A 224 -20.63 9.45 14.57
CA ILE A 224 -21.60 10.54 14.36
C ILE A 224 -21.41 11.62 15.42
N ILE A 225 -21.52 12.86 14.98
CA ILE A 225 -21.60 14.02 15.87
C ILE A 225 -22.91 14.70 15.54
N GLN A 226 -23.83 14.67 16.51
CA GLN A 226 -25.11 15.33 16.39
C GLN A 226 -24.97 16.83 16.71
N PRO A 227 -25.72 17.70 16.02
CA PRO A 227 -25.75 19.11 16.35
C PRO A 227 -26.34 19.29 17.75
N SER A 228 -25.83 20.27 18.51
CA SER A 228 -26.41 20.60 19.80
C SER A 228 -27.85 21.09 19.59
N SER A 229 -28.80 20.40 20.21
CA SER A 229 -30.26 20.61 20.07
C SER A 229 -30.71 22.07 20.25
N THR A 230 -29.91 22.89 20.91
CA THR A 230 -30.15 24.32 21.16
C THR A 230 -30.24 25.19 19.89
N HIS A 231 -29.69 24.77 18.75
CA HIS A 231 -29.67 25.58 17.52
C HIS A 231 -30.71 25.21 16.45
N ALA A 232 -31.44 24.10 16.65
CA ALA A 232 -32.33 23.50 15.65
C ALA A 232 -33.56 24.35 15.21
N GLN A 233 -33.76 25.55 15.76
CA GLN A 233 -34.95 26.38 15.49
C GLN A 233 -34.72 27.69 14.74
N ARG A 234 -33.49 28.05 14.33
CA ARG A 234 -33.29 29.26 13.50
C ARG A 234 -33.68 28.98 12.05
N GLY A 235 -34.63 29.77 11.55
CA GLY A 235 -35.35 29.61 10.28
C GLY A 235 -34.48 29.37 9.05
N ALA A 236 -34.99 28.50 8.17
CA ALA A 236 -34.39 27.84 7.03
C ALA A 236 -34.06 28.73 5.80
N SER A 237 -33.64 29.99 5.97
CA SER A 237 -33.43 30.90 4.83
C SER A 237 -32.03 30.87 4.21
N SER A 238 -31.07 30.14 4.78
CA SER A 238 -29.72 29.98 4.22
C SER A 238 -29.51 28.54 3.71
N PRO A 239 -28.86 28.32 2.55
CA PRO A 239 -28.54 26.99 2.02
C PRO A 239 -27.43 26.31 2.85
N GLU A 240 -27.73 26.06 4.13
CA GLU A 240 -26.81 25.33 5.02
C GLU A 240 -26.82 23.83 4.66
N PRO A 241 -25.65 23.17 4.73
CA PRO A 241 -25.58 21.72 4.62
C PRO A 241 -26.25 21.10 5.84
N GLN A 242 -27.12 20.12 5.60
CA GLN A 242 -27.74 19.32 6.66
C GLN A 242 -26.80 18.23 7.14
N VAL A 243 -25.93 17.73 6.26
CA VAL A 243 -24.99 16.64 6.56
C VAL A 243 -23.59 16.98 6.07
N ILE A 244 -22.60 16.64 6.88
CA ILE A 244 -21.17 16.78 6.52
C ILE A 244 -20.51 15.41 6.68
N PHE A 245 -19.91 14.92 5.60
CA PHE A 245 -19.13 13.69 5.61
C PHE A 245 -17.64 14.04 5.64
N ILE A 246 -16.92 13.51 6.63
CA ILE A 246 -15.48 13.67 6.81
C ILE A 246 -14.85 12.30 6.59
N PHE A 247 -14.20 12.09 5.44
CA PHE A 247 -13.44 10.88 5.17
C PHE A 247 -11.99 11.11 5.56
N ALA A 248 -11.60 10.52 6.69
CA ALA A 248 -10.30 10.74 7.29
C ALA A 248 -9.15 10.17 6.44
N TRP A 249 -7.95 10.74 6.62
CA TRP A 249 -6.75 10.13 6.06
C TRP A 249 -6.39 8.83 6.78
N MET A 250 -5.49 8.08 6.17
CA MET A 250 -5.09 6.76 6.63
C MET A 250 -4.41 6.83 8.01
N GLY A 251 -5.00 6.16 9.00
CA GLY A 251 -4.48 6.12 10.38
C GLY A 251 -4.66 7.43 11.16
N ALA A 252 -5.59 8.30 10.73
CA ALA A 252 -5.86 9.56 11.41
C ALA A 252 -6.25 9.37 12.89
N PRO A 253 -5.55 10.00 13.84
CA PRO A 253 -5.96 9.96 15.23
C PRO A 253 -7.25 10.77 15.42
N LEU A 254 -8.23 10.18 16.12
CA LEU A 254 -9.55 10.78 16.32
C LEU A 254 -9.47 12.20 16.94
N ASN A 255 -8.45 12.49 17.75
CA ASN A 255 -8.25 13.82 18.34
C ASN A 255 -7.97 14.91 17.31
N GLN A 256 -7.29 14.60 16.20
CA GLN A 256 -7.07 15.56 15.12
C GLN A 256 -8.35 15.78 14.31
N LEU A 257 -9.10 14.70 14.04
CA LEU A 257 -10.40 14.78 13.37
C LEU A 257 -11.43 15.59 14.18
N LYS A 258 -11.37 15.53 15.52
CA LYS A 258 -12.17 16.41 16.40
C LYS A 258 -11.88 17.89 16.16
N GLY A 259 -10.62 18.25 15.85
CA GLY A 259 -10.26 19.63 15.51
C GLY A 259 -10.97 20.11 14.24
N ILE A 260 -10.94 19.29 13.20
CA ILE A 260 -11.59 19.56 11.90
C ILE A 260 -13.12 19.62 12.08
N SER A 261 -13.69 18.67 12.82
CA SER A 261 -15.12 18.64 13.13
C SER A 261 -15.58 19.90 13.89
N LYS A 262 -14.77 20.45 14.79
CA LYS A 262 -15.08 21.72 15.48
C LYS A 262 -15.16 22.90 14.50
N ILE A 263 -14.33 22.92 13.46
CA ILE A 263 -14.39 23.96 12.41
C ILE A 263 -15.72 23.84 11.67
N HIS A 264 -16.09 22.64 11.23
CA HIS A 264 -17.39 22.41 10.59
C HIS A 264 -18.57 22.72 11.52
N ALA A 265 -18.48 22.41 12.81
CA ALA A 265 -19.51 22.73 13.78
C ALA A 265 -19.65 24.24 14.01
N ALA A 266 -18.58 25.02 13.82
CA ALA A 266 -18.63 26.48 13.90
C ALA A 266 -19.23 27.10 12.64
N LEU A 267 -18.94 26.54 11.46
CA LEU A 267 -19.47 27.01 10.17
C LEU A 267 -20.92 26.58 9.94
N HIS A 268 -21.27 25.37 10.36
CA HIS A 268 -22.54 24.71 10.12
C HIS A 268 -23.04 24.06 11.41
N PRO A 269 -23.50 24.87 12.39
CA PRO A 269 -23.85 24.38 13.74
C PRO A 269 -25.02 23.39 13.74
N ASN A 270 -25.83 23.39 12.69
CA ASN A 270 -27.00 22.52 12.56
C ASN A 270 -26.72 21.23 11.78
N ALA A 271 -25.53 21.08 11.20
CA ALA A 271 -25.21 19.94 10.37
C ALA A 271 -24.85 18.70 11.20
N VAL A 272 -25.41 17.55 10.83
CA VAL A 272 -24.97 16.25 11.36
C VAL A 272 -23.65 15.89 10.70
N GLN A 273 -22.64 15.52 11.48
CA GLN A 273 -21.34 15.14 10.93
C GLN A 273 -21.10 13.65 11.03
N PHE A 274 -20.70 13.03 9.92
CA PHE A 274 -20.24 11.65 9.87
C PHE A 274 -18.73 11.64 9.65
N ILE A 275 -17.99 11.02 10.56
CA ILE A 275 -16.54 10.83 10.42
C ILE A 275 -16.29 9.37 10.05
N VAL A 276 -15.82 9.13 8.83
CA VAL A 276 -15.46 7.81 8.32
C VAL A 276 -13.94 7.66 8.37
N LEU A 277 -13.46 6.72 9.17
CA LEU A 277 -12.04 6.43 9.32
C LEU A 277 -11.49 5.63 8.15
N SER A 278 -10.22 5.86 7.83
CA SER A 278 -9.46 5.07 6.86
C SER A 278 -8.28 4.39 7.55
N ASP A 279 -8.08 3.12 7.22
CA ASP A 279 -6.91 2.33 7.61
C ASP A 279 -6.20 1.76 6.38
N MET A 280 -5.07 1.08 6.60
CA MET A 280 -4.30 0.46 5.51
C MET A 280 -5.15 -0.51 4.68
N ASP A 281 -6.05 -1.23 5.34
CA ASP A 281 -6.92 -2.22 4.74
C ASP A 281 -7.89 -1.61 3.71
N SER A 282 -8.32 -0.35 3.92
CA SER A 282 -9.15 0.36 2.93
C SER A 282 -8.49 0.51 1.55
N ILE A 283 -7.15 0.47 1.50
CA ILE A 283 -6.36 0.57 0.26
C ILE A 283 -5.85 -0.81 -0.19
N THR A 284 -5.41 -1.66 0.74
CA THR A 284 -4.77 -2.95 0.41
C THR A 284 -5.73 -4.14 0.39
N GLY A 285 -6.90 -4.00 0.99
CA GLY A 285 -7.92 -5.04 1.07
C GLY A 285 -8.56 -5.35 -0.28
N SER A 286 -9.14 -6.54 -0.40
CA SER A 286 -9.93 -6.91 -1.57
C SER A 286 -11.23 -6.11 -1.64
N ARG A 287 -11.80 -5.98 -2.84
CA ARG A 287 -13.10 -5.31 -3.05
C ARG A 287 -14.19 -5.85 -2.12
N GLY A 288 -14.37 -7.18 -2.08
CA GLY A 288 -15.40 -7.80 -1.24
C GLY A 288 -15.20 -7.53 0.24
N TYR A 289 -13.95 -7.58 0.73
CA TYR A 289 -13.62 -7.28 2.11
C TYR A 289 -13.94 -5.82 2.47
N ASN A 290 -13.56 -4.85 1.63
CA ASN A 290 -13.83 -3.44 1.89
C ASN A 290 -15.33 -3.10 1.83
N LEU A 291 -16.08 -3.70 0.90
CA LEU A 291 -17.53 -3.53 0.84
C LEU A 291 -18.22 -4.08 2.09
N GLU A 292 -17.84 -5.27 2.56
CA GLU A 292 -18.41 -5.87 3.77
C GLU A 292 -18.16 -4.99 5.01
N ARG A 293 -16.93 -4.47 5.17
CA ARG A 293 -16.57 -3.60 6.29
C ARG A 293 -17.31 -2.27 6.32
N LEU A 294 -17.65 -1.74 5.14
CA LEU A 294 -18.39 -0.50 5.00
C LEU A 294 -19.91 -0.68 5.04
N ARG A 295 -20.41 -1.92 4.94
CA ARG A 295 -21.86 -2.18 4.96
C ARG A 295 -22.56 -1.63 6.20
N PRO A 296 -22.06 -1.83 7.44
CA PRO A 296 -22.69 -1.24 8.62
C PRO A 296 -22.61 0.29 8.61
N VAL A 297 -21.53 0.87 8.06
CA VAL A 297 -21.38 2.32 7.93
C VAL A 297 -22.42 2.89 6.97
N ALA A 298 -22.64 2.23 5.83
CA ALA A 298 -23.64 2.66 4.85
C ALA A 298 -25.06 2.54 5.39
N ALA A 299 -25.40 1.45 6.08
CA ALA A 299 -26.68 1.29 6.76
C ALA A 299 -26.90 2.37 7.84
N PHE A 300 -25.85 2.69 8.60
CA PHE A 300 -25.88 3.73 9.62
C PHE A 300 -26.06 5.14 9.02
N ILE A 301 -25.34 5.47 7.94
CA ILE A 301 -25.55 6.71 7.19
C ILE A 301 -26.97 6.75 6.63
N ARG A 302 -27.47 5.63 6.09
CA ARG A 302 -28.82 5.54 5.53
C ARG A 302 -29.90 5.88 6.56
N SER A 303 -29.77 5.36 7.78
CA SER A 303 -30.75 5.57 8.85
C SER A 303 -30.71 6.95 9.50
N HIS A 304 -29.57 7.64 9.47
CA HIS A 304 -29.38 8.93 10.16
C HIS A 304 -29.36 10.14 9.24
N ALA A 305 -28.79 10.02 8.04
CA ALA A 305 -28.63 11.14 7.11
C ALA A 305 -29.87 11.35 6.22
N PHE A 306 -30.56 10.26 5.87
CA PHE A 306 -31.68 10.32 4.95
C PHE A 306 -33.00 10.25 5.69
N ARG A 307 -33.73 11.37 5.67
CA ARG A 307 -35.14 11.39 6.07
C ARG A 307 -35.99 10.90 4.89
N GLU A 308 -37.14 10.27 5.19
CA GLU A 308 -37.94 9.49 4.22
C GLU A 308 -38.23 10.25 2.90
N ASP A 309 -38.36 11.57 2.96
CA ASP A 309 -38.88 12.35 1.84
C ASP A 309 -37.86 13.22 1.10
N ARG A 310 -36.61 13.34 1.56
CA ARG A 310 -35.62 14.22 0.90
C ARG A 310 -34.17 13.82 1.18
N ALA A 311 -33.36 13.79 0.12
CA ALA A 311 -31.91 13.77 0.28
C ALA A 311 -31.44 15.05 1.00
N PRO A 312 -30.46 14.96 1.92
CA PRO A 312 -29.93 16.13 2.60
C PRO A 312 -29.01 16.95 1.68
N SER A 313 -28.94 18.26 1.92
CA SER A 313 -27.80 19.05 1.43
C SER A 313 -26.53 18.56 2.12
N ALA A 314 -25.48 18.28 1.34
CA ALA A 314 -24.33 17.55 1.84
C ALA A 314 -22.99 18.19 1.47
N VAL A 315 -22.06 18.23 2.43
CA VAL A 315 -20.65 18.55 2.16
C VAL A 315 -19.82 17.29 2.39
N PHE A 316 -19.00 16.96 1.41
CA PHE A 316 -18.05 15.85 1.50
C PHE A 316 -16.65 16.43 1.62
N GLN A 317 -15.96 16.21 2.73
CA GLN A 317 -14.54 16.51 2.83
C GLN A 317 -13.74 15.22 2.89
N VAL A 318 -12.85 15.05 1.92
CA VAL A 318 -12.11 13.82 1.68
C VAL A 318 -10.62 14.08 1.83
N PHE A 319 -10.00 13.44 2.83
CA PHE A 319 -8.59 13.64 3.12
C PHE A 319 -7.72 12.51 2.58
N SER A 320 -6.70 12.87 1.79
CA SER A 320 -5.70 11.96 1.22
C SER A 320 -6.27 10.82 0.38
N GLY A 321 -5.40 9.93 -0.12
CA GLY A 321 -5.82 8.73 -0.84
C GLY A 321 -6.66 7.75 0.00
N GLY A 322 -6.43 7.70 1.33
CA GLY A 322 -7.18 6.82 2.23
C GLY A 322 -8.65 7.19 2.36
N GLY A 323 -8.96 8.47 2.58
CA GLY A 323 -10.32 8.96 2.63
C GLY A 323 -11.03 8.82 1.28
N ALA A 324 -10.30 9.07 0.18
CA ALA A 324 -10.84 8.91 -1.17
C ALA A 324 -11.20 7.45 -1.48
N ALA A 325 -10.39 6.48 -1.05
CA ALA A 325 -10.73 5.07 -1.16
C ALA A 325 -12.04 4.74 -0.45
N GLN A 326 -12.22 5.21 0.79
CA GLN A 326 -13.44 4.99 1.55
C GLN A 326 -14.67 5.58 0.85
N LEU A 327 -14.57 6.80 0.30
CA LEU A 327 -15.67 7.41 -0.43
C LEU A 327 -16.04 6.59 -1.69
N VAL A 328 -15.06 6.16 -2.47
CA VAL A 328 -15.32 5.39 -3.70
C VAL A 328 -15.93 4.02 -3.37
N TRP A 329 -15.43 3.34 -2.33
CA TRP A 329 -16.03 2.07 -1.89
C TRP A 329 -17.46 2.25 -1.37
N LEU A 330 -17.69 3.28 -0.54
CA LEU A 330 -19.01 3.59 0.00
C LEU A 330 -20.00 3.94 -1.12
N SER A 331 -19.57 4.72 -2.11
CA SER A 331 -20.35 5.01 -3.31
C SER A 331 -20.71 3.73 -4.09
N SER A 332 -19.73 2.86 -4.31
CA SER A 332 -19.96 1.58 -5.01
C SER A 332 -21.02 0.74 -4.28
N LEU A 333 -21.02 0.76 -2.94
CA LEU A 333 -21.99 0.06 -2.11
C LEU A 333 -23.40 0.66 -2.23
N PHE A 334 -23.54 1.99 -2.13
CA PHE A 334 -24.83 2.66 -2.31
C PHE A 334 -25.41 2.47 -3.73
N ASN A 335 -24.54 2.39 -4.73
CA ASN A 335 -24.96 2.16 -6.11
C ASN A 335 -25.34 0.70 -6.39
N SER A 336 -24.75 -0.28 -5.68
CA SER A 336 -24.99 -1.70 -5.91
C SER A 336 -26.11 -2.31 -5.07
N GLU A 337 -26.36 -1.81 -3.86
CA GLU A 337 -27.35 -2.39 -2.94
C GLU A 337 -28.66 -1.61 -2.98
N SER A 338 -29.70 -2.19 -3.57
CA SER A 338 -31.04 -1.58 -3.71
C SER A 338 -31.66 -1.18 -2.36
N THR A 339 -31.32 -1.87 -1.27
CA THR A 339 -31.78 -1.57 0.09
C THR A 339 -31.22 -0.26 0.63
N LEU A 340 -30.03 0.15 0.16
CA LEU A 340 -29.38 1.39 0.54
C LEU A 340 -29.78 2.56 -0.35
N GLN A 341 -30.39 2.29 -1.51
CA GLN A 341 -30.80 3.34 -2.43
C GLN A 341 -31.93 4.19 -1.84
N VAL A 342 -31.82 5.50 -2.05
CA VAL A 342 -32.90 6.45 -1.77
C VAL A 342 -33.97 6.28 -2.86
N PRO A 343 -35.28 6.23 -2.53
CA PRO A 343 -36.35 6.22 -3.51
C PRO A 343 -36.16 7.32 -4.55
N ALA A 344 -36.43 7.00 -5.82
CA ALA A 344 -36.25 7.96 -6.92
C ALA A 344 -37.15 9.22 -6.77
N SER A 345 -38.23 9.14 -5.99
CA SER A 345 -39.11 10.25 -5.66
C SER A 345 -38.49 11.25 -4.67
N SER A 346 -37.65 10.80 -3.73
CA SER A 346 -37.00 11.64 -2.71
C SER A 346 -35.68 12.26 -3.19
N ARG A 347 -35.34 12.04 -4.47
CA ARG A 347 -34.08 12.40 -5.14
C ARG A 347 -34.11 13.77 -5.82
N ALA A 348 -34.96 14.70 -5.36
CA ALA A 348 -34.85 16.08 -5.78
C ALA A 348 -33.42 16.59 -5.53
N CYS A 349 -32.82 17.22 -6.55
CA CYS A 349 -31.41 17.67 -6.55
C CYS A 349 -31.08 18.38 -5.24
N SER A 350 -30.38 17.67 -4.37
CA SER A 350 -29.93 18.23 -3.10
C SER A 350 -28.54 18.79 -3.32
N PRO A 351 -28.30 20.07 -2.95
CA PRO A 351 -27.02 20.69 -3.20
C PRO A 351 -25.95 19.90 -2.45
N ALA A 352 -24.96 19.43 -3.21
CA ALA A 352 -23.82 18.70 -2.68
C ALA A 352 -22.54 19.39 -3.13
N VAL A 353 -21.51 19.38 -2.29
CA VAL A 353 -20.17 19.87 -2.63
C VAL A 353 -19.14 18.83 -2.22
N LEU A 354 -18.15 18.58 -3.09
CA LEU A 354 -17.07 17.63 -2.85
C LEU A 354 -15.74 18.36 -2.70
N ILE A 355 -15.21 18.39 -1.49
CA ILE A 355 -13.89 18.94 -1.13
C ILE A 355 -12.87 17.79 -1.08
N LEU A 356 -11.88 17.85 -1.94
CA LEU A 356 -10.79 16.89 -2.05
C LEU A 356 -9.50 17.53 -1.50
N ASP A 357 -9.09 17.09 -0.32
CA ASP A 357 -7.93 17.63 0.41
C ASP A 357 -6.72 16.70 0.29
N SER A 358 -5.69 17.15 -0.42
CA SER A 358 -4.50 16.39 -0.80
C SER A 358 -4.84 15.04 -1.44
N THR A 359 -5.79 15.02 -2.39
CA THR A 359 -6.23 13.79 -3.06
C THR A 359 -6.87 14.07 -4.44
N PRO A 360 -6.81 13.14 -5.41
CA PRO A 360 -6.05 11.89 -5.39
C PRO A 360 -4.57 12.10 -5.71
N GLY A 361 -3.72 11.35 -5.01
CA GLY A 361 -2.30 11.24 -5.32
C GLY A 361 -2.00 10.23 -6.43
N SER A 362 -0.76 10.25 -6.90
CA SER A 362 -0.17 9.14 -7.65
C SER A 362 0.40 8.10 -6.68
N PHE A 363 0.67 6.90 -7.19
CA PHE A 363 1.32 5.86 -6.40
C PHE A 363 2.66 5.47 -6.98
N TYR A 364 3.61 6.38 -6.88
CA TYR A 364 5.00 6.00 -7.11
C TYR A 364 5.52 5.24 -5.90
N ARG A 365 6.51 4.37 -6.14
CA ARG A 365 7.20 3.62 -5.08
C ARG A 365 7.66 4.51 -3.93
N GLY A 366 8.18 5.69 -4.26
CA GLY A 366 8.64 6.67 -3.26
C GLY A 366 7.51 7.10 -2.33
N ASP A 367 6.39 7.54 -2.91
CA ASP A 367 5.23 8.04 -2.16
C ASP A 367 4.65 6.95 -1.24
N TYR A 368 4.58 5.69 -1.70
CA TYR A 368 4.13 4.56 -0.88
C TYR A 368 5.04 4.31 0.33
N VAL A 369 6.36 4.27 0.10
CA VAL A 369 7.33 4.04 1.18
C VAL A 369 7.29 5.20 2.18
N THR A 370 7.29 6.44 1.70
CA THR A 370 7.21 7.65 2.53
C THR A 370 5.91 7.67 3.34
N ALA A 371 4.75 7.48 2.71
CA ALA A 371 3.46 7.46 3.39
C ALA A 371 3.40 6.38 4.48
N THR A 372 3.90 5.18 4.17
CA THR A 372 3.89 4.07 5.13
C THR A 372 4.81 4.36 6.33
N LEU A 373 5.99 4.91 6.10
CA LEU A 373 6.92 5.28 7.17
C LEU A 373 6.36 6.42 8.04
N LEU A 374 5.73 7.43 7.43
CA LEU A 374 5.10 8.54 8.16
C LEU A 374 3.91 8.09 9.01
N SER A 375 3.14 7.11 8.54
CA SER A 375 2.02 6.53 9.30
C SER A 375 2.47 5.71 10.53
N ARG A 376 3.77 5.37 10.62
CA ARG A 376 4.34 4.56 11.69
C ARG A 376 5.55 5.26 12.32
N PRO A 377 5.34 6.33 13.11
CA PRO A 377 6.42 7.12 13.68
C PRO A 377 7.37 6.31 14.58
N SER A 378 6.90 5.21 15.17
CA SER A 378 7.76 4.28 15.93
C SER A 378 8.82 3.58 15.07
N LEU A 379 8.55 3.36 13.78
CA LEU A 379 9.53 2.82 12.83
C LEU A 379 10.51 3.91 12.38
N ALA A 380 10.04 5.15 12.23
CA ALA A 380 10.89 6.29 11.87
C ALA A 380 11.93 6.64 12.96
N GLN A 381 11.59 6.43 14.24
CA GLN A 381 12.50 6.62 15.38
C GLN A 381 13.48 5.45 15.60
N SER A 382 13.41 4.40 14.78
CA SER A 382 14.31 3.25 14.90
C SER A 382 15.71 3.55 14.32
N SER A 383 16.69 2.69 14.61
CA SER A 383 18.05 2.85 14.06
C SER A 383 18.01 2.89 12.53
N ARG A 384 18.90 3.67 11.89
CA ARG A 384 18.94 3.84 10.42
C ARG A 384 18.88 2.50 9.66
N ALA A 385 19.53 1.46 10.19
CA ALA A 385 19.49 0.11 9.62
C ALA A 385 18.09 -0.51 9.62
N ARG A 386 17.28 -0.32 10.68
CA ARG A 386 15.89 -0.80 10.74
C ARG A 386 14.98 -0.02 9.79
N THR A 387 15.17 1.29 9.68
CA THR A 387 14.46 2.11 8.68
C THR A 387 14.81 1.66 7.27
N ALA A 388 16.09 1.39 6.97
CA ALA A 388 16.53 0.88 5.68
C ALA A 388 15.94 -0.51 5.36
N LEU A 389 15.96 -1.43 6.33
CA LEU A 389 15.37 -2.77 6.15
C LEU A 389 13.85 -2.70 5.95
N THR A 390 13.18 -1.81 6.68
CA THR A 390 11.74 -1.55 6.52
C THR A 390 11.45 -0.98 5.13
N ALA A 391 12.22 0.02 4.69
CA ALA A 391 12.09 0.61 3.37
C ALA A 391 12.34 -0.43 2.25
N LEU A 392 13.32 -1.32 2.44
CA LEU A 392 13.58 -2.43 1.51
C LEU A 392 12.40 -3.41 1.47
N GLY A 393 11.88 -3.82 2.63
CA GLY A 393 10.70 -4.69 2.71
C GLY A 393 9.46 -4.07 2.09
N LEU A 394 9.21 -2.78 2.32
CA LEU A 394 8.12 -2.03 1.69
C LEU A 394 8.32 -1.91 0.19
N SER A 395 9.56 -1.71 -0.27
CA SER A 395 9.90 -1.65 -1.70
C SER A 395 9.69 -3.01 -2.37
N ALA A 396 10.09 -4.11 -1.73
CA ALA A 396 9.86 -5.46 -2.22
C ALA A 396 8.35 -5.77 -2.30
N ARG A 397 7.59 -5.43 -1.25
CA ARG A 397 6.13 -5.54 -1.24
C ARG A 397 5.49 -4.73 -2.37
N TRP A 398 5.94 -3.49 -2.56
CA TRP A 398 5.45 -2.65 -3.66
C TRP A 398 5.76 -3.24 -5.03
N ALA A 399 6.94 -3.84 -5.22
CA ALA A 399 7.31 -4.50 -6.46
C ALA A 399 6.40 -5.71 -6.75
N VAL A 400 6.10 -6.53 -5.72
CA VAL A 400 5.15 -7.64 -5.82
C VAL A 400 3.75 -7.14 -6.16
N MET A 401 3.25 -6.10 -5.47
CA MET A 401 1.94 -5.50 -5.76
C MET A 401 1.89 -4.91 -7.16
N SER A 402 2.95 -4.26 -7.61
CA SER A 402 3.05 -3.69 -8.96
C SER A 402 3.07 -4.78 -10.04
N ALA A 403 3.78 -5.88 -9.80
CA ALA A 403 3.75 -7.04 -10.69
C ALA A 403 2.34 -7.69 -10.72
N TRP A 404 1.70 -7.81 -9.57
CA TRP A 404 0.33 -8.30 -9.45
C TRP A 404 -0.68 -7.44 -10.22
N TRP A 405 -0.52 -6.12 -10.20
CA TRP A 405 -1.39 -5.20 -10.96
C TRP A 405 -1.13 -5.19 -12.47
N ARG A 406 -0.02 -5.78 -12.94
CA ARG A 406 0.21 -5.97 -14.38
C ARG A 406 -0.54 -7.18 -14.93
N LEU A 407 -1.12 -8.03 -14.09
CA LEU A 407 -1.94 -9.15 -14.53
C LEU A 407 -3.25 -8.63 -15.17
N PRO A 408 -3.69 -9.19 -16.31
CA PRO A 408 -4.93 -8.79 -16.97
C PRO A 408 -6.13 -8.81 -16.03
N GLY A 409 -6.98 -7.78 -16.11
CA GLY A 409 -8.18 -7.66 -15.28
C GLY A 409 -7.94 -7.20 -13.83
N ARG A 410 -6.70 -6.87 -13.45
CA ARG A 410 -6.40 -6.23 -12.16
C ARG A 410 -6.16 -4.75 -12.37
N GLN A 411 -6.91 -3.91 -11.65
CA GLN A 411 -6.63 -2.48 -11.57
C GLN A 411 -5.86 -2.19 -10.28
N SER A 412 -4.92 -1.24 -10.35
CA SER A 412 -4.29 -0.73 -9.13
C SER A 412 -5.31 0.01 -8.29
N THR A 413 -5.21 -0.04 -6.96
CA THR A 413 -6.13 0.69 -6.07
C THR A 413 -6.14 2.19 -6.38
N HIS A 414 -5.03 2.75 -6.85
CA HIS A 414 -4.93 4.17 -7.17
C HIS A 414 -5.63 4.54 -8.46
N THR A 415 -5.49 3.69 -9.48
CA THR A 415 -6.27 3.80 -10.71
C THR A 415 -7.76 3.74 -10.36
N PHE A 416 -8.15 2.75 -9.54
CA PHE A 416 -9.53 2.62 -9.05
C PHE A 416 -10.03 3.87 -8.30
N ILE A 417 -9.25 4.42 -7.37
CA ILE A 417 -9.63 5.64 -6.64
C ILE A 417 -9.75 6.82 -7.61
N ARG A 418 -8.79 6.99 -8.51
CA ARG A 418 -8.73 8.13 -9.43
C ARG A 418 -9.88 8.10 -10.44
N GLU A 419 -10.14 6.94 -11.02
CA GLU A 419 -11.27 6.67 -11.90
C GLU A 419 -12.59 6.82 -11.15
N GLY A 420 -12.72 6.21 -9.97
CA GLY A 420 -13.91 6.30 -9.14
C GLY A 420 -14.22 7.71 -8.69
N LEU A 421 -13.21 8.51 -8.32
CA LEU A 421 -13.40 9.92 -8.02
C LEU A 421 -13.88 10.70 -9.25
N ASN A 422 -13.57 10.29 -10.48
CA ASN A 422 -14.07 10.94 -11.71
C ASN A 422 -15.35 10.30 -12.26
N ASP A 423 -15.86 9.26 -11.62
CA ASP A 423 -17.11 8.62 -12.02
C ASP A 423 -18.28 9.57 -11.75
N PRO A 424 -19.09 9.94 -12.77
CA PRO A 424 -20.32 10.70 -12.58
C PRO A 424 -21.34 10.00 -11.66
N ALA A 425 -21.16 8.71 -11.39
CA ALA A 425 -21.96 7.94 -10.46
C ALA A 425 -21.50 8.02 -8.99
N LEU A 426 -20.35 8.65 -8.70
CA LEU A 426 -19.76 8.69 -7.36
C LEU A 426 -20.74 9.16 -6.28
N LEU A 427 -21.53 10.20 -6.56
CA LEU A 427 -22.44 10.81 -5.60
C LEU A 427 -23.91 10.75 -6.04
N ARG A 428 -24.26 9.85 -6.98
CA ARG A 428 -25.64 9.71 -7.47
C ARG A 428 -26.65 9.34 -6.40
N TRP A 429 -26.19 8.72 -5.32
CA TRP A 429 -26.98 8.37 -4.16
C TRP A 429 -27.40 9.59 -3.31
N ILE A 430 -26.73 10.75 -3.46
CA ILE A 430 -27.15 12.05 -2.87
C ILE A 430 -27.69 12.99 -3.94
N ASN A 431 -26.95 13.17 -5.03
CA ASN A 431 -27.28 14.06 -6.14
C ASN A 431 -27.36 13.27 -7.45
N PRO A 432 -28.56 12.83 -7.86
CA PRO A 432 -28.73 11.99 -9.05
C PRO A 432 -28.39 12.69 -10.36
N ALA A 433 -28.41 14.03 -10.38
CA ALA A 433 -27.99 14.80 -11.55
C ALA A 433 -26.49 14.62 -11.84
N GLY A 434 -25.71 14.17 -10.86
CA GLY A 434 -24.26 13.94 -11.01
C GLY A 434 -23.43 15.22 -11.08
N ASP A 435 -24.08 16.39 -11.06
CA ASP A 435 -23.44 17.70 -11.07
C ASP A 435 -23.11 18.13 -9.64
N VAL A 436 -21.99 17.61 -9.12
CA VAL A 436 -21.48 17.96 -7.80
C VAL A 436 -20.22 18.80 -7.95
N PRO A 437 -20.29 20.11 -7.63
CA PRO A 437 -19.13 20.98 -7.62
C PRO A 437 -17.99 20.41 -6.79
N ARG A 438 -16.78 20.43 -7.37
CA ARG A 438 -15.57 19.97 -6.72
C ARG A 438 -14.67 21.12 -6.30
N VAL A 439 -14.04 20.98 -5.15
CA VAL A 439 -13.02 21.88 -4.64
C VAL A 439 -11.78 21.06 -4.32
N TYR A 440 -10.64 21.43 -4.90
CA TYR A 440 -9.36 20.78 -4.63
C TYR A 440 -8.53 21.63 -3.69
N ILE A 441 -8.07 21.04 -2.59
CA ILE A 441 -7.11 21.64 -1.63
C ILE A 441 -5.82 20.83 -1.74
N TYR A 442 -4.69 21.50 -1.89
CA TYR A 442 -3.38 20.84 -1.99
C TYR A 442 -2.28 21.81 -1.54
N SER A 443 -1.13 21.26 -1.15
CA SER A 443 0.09 22.01 -0.83
C SER A 443 1.22 21.62 -1.78
N ASP A 444 2.09 22.58 -2.11
CA ASP A 444 3.35 22.33 -2.81
C ASP A 444 4.38 21.62 -1.91
N THR A 445 4.22 21.73 -0.59
CA THR A 445 5.04 21.04 0.42
C THR A 445 4.57 19.62 0.74
N ASP A 446 3.46 19.15 0.15
CA ASP A 446 2.99 17.78 0.39
C ASP A 446 3.84 16.79 -0.40
N GLU A 447 4.73 16.10 0.31
CA GLU A 447 5.64 15.10 -0.28
C GLU A 447 4.94 13.79 -0.63
N VAL A 448 3.80 13.50 0.01
CA VAL A 448 3.05 12.24 -0.18
C VAL A 448 2.10 12.37 -1.36
N THR A 449 1.32 13.44 -1.38
CA THR A 449 0.38 13.74 -2.48
C THR A 449 0.81 15.01 -3.18
N ARG A 450 1.77 14.87 -4.10
CA ARG A 450 2.33 16.03 -4.80
C ARG A 450 1.23 16.77 -5.56
N MET A 451 1.26 18.09 -5.47
CA MET A 451 0.36 19.03 -6.17
C MET A 451 0.14 18.68 -7.64
N ALA A 452 1.19 18.26 -8.36
CA ALA A 452 1.11 17.92 -9.78
C ALA A 452 0.05 16.84 -10.07
N HIS A 453 -0.11 15.85 -9.20
CA HIS A 453 -1.07 14.74 -9.40
C HIS A 453 -2.51 15.15 -9.15
N VAL A 454 -2.71 16.04 -8.18
CA VAL A 454 -4.01 16.64 -7.86
C VAL A 454 -4.45 17.54 -9.02
N LEU A 455 -3.56 18.41 -9.52
CA LEU A 455 -3.83 19.25 -10.68
C LEU A 455 -4.11 18.44 -11.95
N GLN A 456 -3.37 17.35 -12.16
CA GLN A 456 -3.64 16.44 -13.25
C GLN A 456 -5.03 15.82 -13.10
N HIS A 457 -5.44 15.40 -11.88
CA HIS A 457 -6.76 14.83 -11.64
C HIS A 457 -7.88 15.82 -11.91
N ALA A 458 -7.75 17.05 -11.42
CA ALA A 458 -8.70 18.12 -11.69
C ALA A 458 -8.84 18.38 -13.20
N SER A 459 -7.72 18.34 -13.94
CA SER A 459 -7.76 18.48 -15.40
C SER A 459 -8.48 17.32 -16.10
N GLU A 460 -8.35 16.10 -15.57
CA GLU A 460 -9.06 14.91 -16.08
C GLU A 460 -10.55 14.97 -15.74
N ALA A 461 -10.91 15.40 -14.52
CA ALA A 461 -12.28 15.60 -14.09
C ALA A 461 -13.00 16.62 -15.00
N LYS A 462 -12.34 17.74 -15.30
CA LYS A 462 -12.84 18.76 -16.21
C LYS A 462 -13.04 18.23 -17.63
N LYS A 463 -12.11 17.42 -18.13
CA LYS A 463 -12.23 16.77 -19.45
C LYS A 463 -13.38 15.77 -19.50
N ALA A 464 -13.66 15.09 -18.38
CA ALA A 464 -14.79 14.18 -18.23
C ALA A 464 -16.14 14.89 -18.06
N GLY A 465 -16.18 16.24 -18.09
CA GLY A 465 -17.40 17.02 -17.94
C GLY A 465 -17.93 17.09 -16.51
N VAL A 466 -17.11 16.74 -15.51
CA VAL A 466 -17.48 16.95 -14.11
C VAL A 466 -17.24 18.43 -13.75
N SER A 467 -18.22 19.06 -13.12
CA SER A 467 -18.15 20.47 -12.73
C SER A 467 -17.00 20.72 -11.75
N ASP A 468 -16.02 21.48 -12.24
CA ASP A 468 -14.94 22.02 -11.42
C ASP A 468 -15.49 23.31 -10.80
N GLY A 469 -15.81 23.28 -9.49
CA GLY A 469 -16.14 24.49 -8.76
C GLY A 469 -14.92 25.40 -8.78
N GLU A 470 -15.11 26.71 -8.94
CA GLU A 470 -14.03 27.67 -9.19
C GLU A 470 -12.77 27.42 -8.34
N ARG A 471 -11.62 27.41 -9.02
CA ARG A 471 -10.28 27.12 -8.48
C ARG A 471 -9.98 27.90 -7.21
N TYR A 472 -9.96 27.26 -6.05
CA TYR A 472 -9.27 27.81 -4.90
C TYR A 472 -7.77 27.55 -5.02
N ARG A 473 -7.01 28.65 -5.12
CA ARG A 473 -5.56 28.67 -4.93
C ARG A 473 -5.23 28.06 -3.56
N ALA A 474 -4.08 27.39 -3.49
CA ALA A 474 -3.40 27.09 -2.24
C ALA A 474 -3.50 28.31 -1.32
N ILE A 475 -4.29 28.22 -0.25
CA ILE A 475 -4.05 29.08 0.90
C ILE A 475 -2.72 28.58 1.42
N LEU A 476 -1.64 29.23 1.00
CA LEU A 476 -0.30 28.93 1.43
C LEU A 476 -0.35 28.70 2.94
N ALA A 477 0.30 27.64 3.41
CA ALA A 477 0.54 27.40 4.83
C ALA A 477 1.20 28.59 5.55
N ARG A 478 1.57 29.66 4.82
CA ARG A 478 1.95 30.98 5.29
C ARG A 478 0.75 31.80 5.80
N GLU A 479 -0.34 31.94 5.03
CA GLU A 479 -1.54 32.69 5.48
C GLU A 479 -2.27 31.99 6.63
N TRP A 480 -2.31 30.65 6.63
CA TRP A 480 -2.81 29.89 7.79
C TRP A 480 -1.86 29.95 8.99
N ARG A 481 -0.54 30.03 8.80
CA ARG A 481 0.43 30.30 9.89
C ARG A 481 0.31 31.71 10.43
N ASP A 482 0.06 32.69 9.58
CA ASP A 482 -0.10 34.08 9.97
C ASP A 482 -1.44 34.27 10.71
N ALA A 483 -2.50 33.59 10.27
CA ALA A 483 -3.79 33.54 10.96
C ALA A 483 -3.72 32.77 12.29
N ALA A 484 -3.08 31.60 12.33
CA ALA A 484 -2.88 30.82 13.56
C ALA A 484 -1.87 31.48 14.52
N GLY A 485 -0.87 32.19 13.99
CA GLY A 485 0.07 33.02 14.74
C GLY A 485 -0.62 34.21 15.39
N GLY A 486 -1.58 34.83 14.70
CA GLY A 486 -2.45 35.86 15.28
C GLY A 486 -3.35 35.35 16.41
N ILE A 487 -3.78 34.09 16.37
CA ILE A 487 -4.53 33.44 17.47
C ILE A 487 -3.59 33.11 18.65
N ARG A 488 -2.35 32.70 18.38
CA ARG A 488 -1.32 32.42 19.40
C ARG A 488 -0.74 33.66 20.09
N ALA A 489 -0.89 34.83 19.48
CA ALA A 489 -0.52 36.13 20.06
C ALA A 489 -1.68 36.80 20.81
N LYS A 490 -2.91 36.29 20.65
CA LYS A 490 -4.12 36.73 21.36
C LYS A 490 -4.51 35.85 22.56
N LEU A 491 -3.97 34.62 22.61
CA LEU A 491 -3.91 33.76 23.79
C LEU A 491 -2.59 34.01 24.52
#